data_AF-D2R7I8-F1
#
_entry.id   AF-D2R7I8-F1
#
_cell.length_a   1.000
_cell.length_b   1.000
_cell.length_c   1.000
_cell.angle_alpha   90.00
_cell.angle_beta   90.00
_cell.angle_gamma   90.00
#
_symmetry.space_group_name_H-M   'P 1'
#
loop_
_entity.id
_entity.type
_entity.pdbx_description
1 polymer ?
#
loop_
_entity_poly.entity_id
_entity_poly.type
_entity_poly.pdbx_seq_one_letter_code
_entity_poly.pdbx_strand_id
1 'polypeptide(L)' 'MNDRQPTKQLLVDPREAAKMLAVSPRKLWGMTFEETPGLPYVRCGRLVRYSIVDIERWIASQRQGGNQ' A
#
# COMPACT_ATOMS: atom_id res chain seq x y z
N MET A 1 31.33 14.26 3.96
CA MET A 1 30.40 13.12 3.87
C MET A 1 29.00 13.72 3.90
N ASN A 2 28.24 13.64 2.80
CA ASN A 2 26.88 14.20 2.77
C ASN A 2 25.93 13.15 3.35
N ASP A 3 25.57 13.31 4.63
CA ASP A 3 24.49 12.57 5.27
C ASP A 3 23.15 13.08 4.73
N ARG A 4 22.80 12.63 3.51
CA ARG A 4 21.46 12.81 2.98
C ARG A 4 20.56 11.84 3.75
N GLN A 5 20.01 12.29 4.87
CA GLN A 5 19.02 11.50 5.58
C GLN A 5 17.89 11.13 4.61
N PRO A 6 17.52 9.85 4.50
CA PRO A 6 16.44 9.44 3.62
C PRO A 6 15.17 10.14 4.10
N THR A 7 14.64 11.05 3.28
CA THR A 7 13.33 11.65 3.53
C THR A 7 12.32 10.53 3.64
N LYS A 8 11.62 10.45 4.77
CA LYS A 8 10.59 9.44 5.03
C LYS A 8 9.52 9.52 3.95
N GLN A 9 9.52 8.56 3.04
CA GLN A 9 8.54 8.47 1.96
C GLN A 9 7.19 8.06 2.57
N LEU A 10 6.17 8.89 2.41
CA LEU A 10 4.82 8.63 2.96
C LEU A 10 3.94 7.85 1.99
N LEU A 11 4.18 8.03 0.69
CA LEU A 11 3.40 7.47 -0.40
C LEU A 11 4.29 6.63 -1.31
N VAL A 12 3.86 5.43 -1.62
CA VAL A 12 4.54 4.50 -2.52
C VAL A 12 3.75 4.31 -3.82
N ASP A 13 4.46 3.96 -4.88
CA ASP A 13 3.82 3.65 -6.16
C ASP A 13 3.16 2.25 -6.15
N PRO A 14 2.38 1.89 -7.18
CA PRO A 14 1.73 0.58 -7.23
C PRO A 14 2.69 -0.61 -7.28
N ARG A 15 3.89 -0.45 -7.84
CA ARG A 15 4.89 -1.53 -7.91
C ARG A 15 5.50 -1.77 -6.55
N GLU A 16 5.81 -0.71 -5.81
CA GLU A 16 6.30 -0.75 -4.44
C GLU A 16 5.25 -1.32 -3.49
N ALA A 17 4.00 -0.83 -3.56
CA ALA A 17 2.90 -1.37 -2.74
C ALA A 17 2.67 -2.87 -2.97
N ALA A 18 2.71 -3.33 -4.23
CA ALA A 18 2.57 -4.74 -4.56
C ALA A 18 3.70 -5.59 -3.95
N LYS A 19 4.95 -5.07 -3.96
CA LYS A 19 6.08 -5.73 -3.29
C LYS A 19 5.90 -5.77 -1.77
N MET A 20 5.47 -4.67 -1.15
CA MET A 20 5.22 -4.60 0.30
C MET A 20 4.18 -5.60 0.75
N LEU A 21 3.13 -5.80 -0.05
CA LEU A 21 2.06 -6.76 0.21
C LEU A 21 2.37 -8.19 -0.31
N ALA A 22 3.54 -8.41 -0.93
CA ALA A 22 3.93 -9.67 -1.55
C ALA A 22 2.91 -10.24 -2.57
N VAL A 23 2.28 -9.36 -3.37
CA VAL A 23 1.32 -9.73 -4.41
C VAL A 23 1.77 -9.27 -5.79
N SER A 24 1.13 -9.79 -6.85
CA SER A 24 1.32 -9.25 -8.20
C SER A 24 0.64 -7.89 -8.36
N PRO A 25 1.15 -6.99 -9.24
CA PRO A 25 0.50 -5.71 -9.53
C PRO A 25 -0.94 -5.86 -10.03
N ARG A 26 -1.25 -6.94 -10.74
CA ARG A 26 -2.62 -7.25 -11.19
C ARG A 26 -3.54 -7.57 -10.00
N LYS A 27 -3.07 -8.35 -9.02
CA LYS A 27 -3.83 -8.62 -7.80
C LYS A 27 -4.02 -7.34 -6.97
N LEU A 28 -3.00 -6.49 -6.87
CA LEU A 28 -3.11 -5.17 -6.23
C LEU A 28 -4.21 -4.32 -6.89
N TRP A 29 -4.25 -4.29 -8.22
CA TRP A 29 -5.28 -3.55 -8.94
C TRP A 29 -6.69 -4.06 -8.61
N GLY A 30 -6.88 -5.39 -8.61
CA GLY A 30 -8.15 -6.00 -8.21
C GLY A 30 -8.57 -5.66 -6.78
N MET A 31 -7.64 -5.71 -5.82
CA MET A 31 -7.88 -5.32 -4.42
C MET A 31 -8.22 -3.83 -4.25
N THR A 32 -7.76 -2.98 -5.18
CA THR A 32 -7.99 -1.53 -5.12
C THR A 32 -9.30 -1.12 -5.82
N PHE A 33 -9.66 -1.78 -6.92
CA PHE A 33 -10.70 -1.28 -7.84
C PHE A 33 -11.77 -2.29 -8.27
N GLU A 34 -11.55 -3.62 -8.17
CA GLU A 34 -12.50 -4.63 -8.67
C GLU A 34 -13.47 -5.14 -7.59
N GLU A 35 -12.98 -5.36 -6.37
CA GLU A 35 -13.82 -5.69 -5.22
C GLU A 35 -14.17 -4.42 -4.45
N THR A 36 -15.21 -4.47 -3.58
CA THR A 36 -15.53 -3.38 -2.63
C THR A 36 -14.22 -2.81 -2.07
N PRO A 37 -13.85 -1.54 -2.34
CA PRO A 37 -12.45 -1.12 -2.35
C PRO A 37 -11.81 -1.32 -0.98
N GLY A 38 -11.03 -2.39 -0.88
CA GLY A 38 -10.49 -2.85 0.40
C GLY A 38 -9.25 -2.07 0.80
N LEU A 39 -8.40 -1.73 -0.16
CA LEU A 39 -7.14 -1.02 0.09
C LEU A 39 -7.27 0.48 -0.24
N PRO A 40 -7.13 1.38 0.76
CA PRO A 40 -7.17 2.82 0.53
C PRO A 40 -6.05 3.30 -0.41
N TYR A 41 -6.37 4.27 -1.26
CA TYR A 41 -5.42 4.84 -2.22
C TYR A 41 -5.59 6.35 -2.35
N VAL A 42 -4.52 7.01 -2.78
CA VAL A 42 -4.47 8.45 -3.07
C VAL A 42 -4.30 8.65 -4.58
N ARG A 43 -5.14 9.48 -5.20
CA ARG A 43 -4.97 9.90 -6.59
C ARG A 43 -4.23 11.23 -6.67
N CYS A 44 -3.14 11.26 -7.43
CA CYS A 44 -2.44 12.46 -7.84
C CYS A 44 -2.54 12.58 -9.37
N GLY A 45 -3.66 13.13 -9.85
CA GLY A 45 -3.99 13.15 -11.27
C GLY A 45 -4.20 11.73 -11.82
N ARG A 46 -3.38 11.32 -12.79
CA ARG A 46 -3.40 9.95 -13.37
C ARG A 46 -2.66 8.91 -12.52
N LEU A 47 -1.94 9.35 -11.49
CA LEU A 47 -1.13 8.49 -10.66
C LEU A 47 -1.93 7.98 -9.48
N VAL A 48 -1.82 6.68 -9.22
CA VAL A 48 -2.30 6.04 -7.99
C VAL A 48 -1.11 5.87 -7.05
N ARG A 49 -1.31 6.22 -5.78
CA ARG A 49 -0.34 6.08 -4.70
C ARG A 49 -0.98 5.42 -3.49
N TYR A 50 -0.16 4.75 -2.70
CA TYR A 50 -0.59 4.09 -1.48
C TYR A 50 0.15 4.67 -0.30
N SER A 51 -0.57 5.01 0.75
CA SER A 51 0.02 5.41 2.03
C SER A 51 0.57 4.17 2.73
N ILE A 52 1.82 4.25 3.21
CA ILE A 52 2.41 3.15 3.99
C ILE A 52 1.55 2.85 5.22
N VAL A 53 1.04 3.90 5.88
CA VAL A 53 0.19 3.77 7.08
C VAL A 53 -1.13 3.07 6.74
N ASP A 54 -1.72 3.34 5.58
CA ASP A 54 -2.98 2.70 5.19
C ASP A 54 -2.75 1.24 4.77
N ILE A 55 -1.60 0.92 4.15
CA ILE A 55 -1.18 -0.46 3.90
C ILE A 55 -1.07 -1.22 5.23
N GLU A 56 -0.39 -0.66 6.23
CA GLU A 56 -0.24 -1.28 7.56
C GLU A 56 -1.59 -1.50 8.25
N ARG A 57 -2.47 -0.50 8.23
CA ARG A 57 -3.84 -0.59 8.78
C ARG A 57 -4.67 -1.64 8.06
N TRP A 58 -4.55 -1.69 6.74
CA TRP A 58 -5.24 -2.70 5.95
C TRP A 58 -4.77 -4.10 6.33
N ILE A 59 -3.46 -4.34 6.44
CA ILE A 59 -2.91 -5.62 6.91
C ILE A 59 -3.52 -5.98 8.27
N ALA A 60 -3.53 -5.03 9.23
CA ALA A 60 -4.11 -5.25 10.55
C ALA A 60 -5.60 -5.63 10.47
N SER A 61 -6.38 -4.97 9.60
CA SER A 61 -7.81 -5.27 9.41
C SER A 61 -8.08 -6.63 8.75
N GLN A 62 -7.14 -7.14 7.95
CA GLN A 62 -7.27 -8.43 7.26
C GLN A 62 -6.79 -9.62 8.10
N ARG A 63 -6.12 -9.39 9.24
CA ARG A 63 -5.66 -10.47 10.12
C ARG A 63 -6.87 -11.21 10.68
N GLN A 64 -6.98 -12.49 10.36
CA GLN A 64 -7.99 -13.39 10.90
C GLN A 64 -7.25 -14.55 11.59
N GLY A 65 -7.63 -14.84 12.84
CA GLY A 65 -6.94 -15.82 13.67
C GLY A 65 -5.62 -15.30 14.27
N GLY A 66 -5.31 -15.81 15.46
CA GLY A 66 -4.29 -15.25 16.37
C GLY A 66 -4.98 -14.67 17.59
N ASN A 67 -5.36 -15.55 18.53
CA ASN A 67 -5.90 -15.16 19.82
C ASN A 67 -4.99 -14.11 20.48
N GLN A 68 -5.60 -13.04 20.99
CA GLN A 68 -5.09 -12.40 22.20
C GLN A 68 -5.18 -13.37 23.37
#